data_AF-A0A644V9W1-F1
#
_entry.id   AF-A0A644V9W1-F1
#
_cell.length_a   1.000
_cell.length_b   1.000
_cell.length_c   1.000
_cell.angle_alpha   90.00
_cell.angle_beta   90.00
_cell.angle_gamma   90.00
#
_symmetry.space_group_name_H-M   'P 1'
#
loop_
_entity.id
_entity.type
_entity.pdbx_description
1 polymer ?
#
loop_
_entity_poly.entity_id
_entity_poly.type
_entity_poly.pdbx_seq_one_letter_code
_entity_poly.pdbx_strand_id
1 'polypeptide(L)'
;MKKLSVDFKDKKSILRLLYNVALYGFAIAGFLIIGAWAFYQLGFTKNSGGVDNNNRYLADVSKIQVSGQDSGVIDDKQMSENYIKLAAISKFYPKNAHLILQGISNSNGNVNLSQMLAATEIALKDNKEYQDFINRSKQLIASVNVNANSNSAIEWMNIPEWEALKVAIVKDKHLIDSAARVTGVEPRLIVGCLIGEQIRLFNSKREMYKKYLGPVKVLSVQSQFSFGVNGIKDFTAEWVERNLKNDTSVFYMGKEYEHILDFRTSDHQTERINRLVDYQNHYYSYVYTGCILHQTKKQWERAKYDISNRPEILFTLFNVGFPQSNPGPNPECGGSHITVADKVYTFGAIGFDFYYSGELAKEFPYLEKRFKS
;
A
#
# COMPACT_ATOMS: atom_id res chain seq x y z
N MET A 1 51.45 66.48 -55.24
CA MET A 1 51.54 66.84 -53.80
C MET A 1 50.91 68.20 -53.57
N LYS A 2 49.76 68.26 -52.89
CA LYS A 2 49.34 69.45 -52.12
C LYS A 2 48.47 68.96 -50.95
N LYS A 3 49.01 69.18 -49.75
CA LYS A 3 48.45 68.80 -48.45
C LYS A 3 47.06 69.41 -48.28
N LEU A 4 46.08 68.59 -47.94
CA LEU A 4 44.84 69.04 -47.32
C LEU A 4 45.14 69.33 -45.85
N SER A 5 45.40 70.60 -45.52
CA SER A 5 45.37 71.10 -44.15
C SER A 5 43.92 71.39 -43.77
N VAL A 6 43.41 70.69 -42.76
CA VAL A 6 42.11 70.99 -42.16
C VAL A 6 42.30 72.19 -41.23
N ASP A 7 41.79 73.35 -41.62
CA ASP A 7 41.80 74.58 -40.83
C ASP A 7 40.60 74.57 -39.84
N PHE A 8 40.91 74.56 -38.55
CA PHE A 8 39.97 74.57 -37.43
C PHE A 8 39.41 75.97 -37.23
N LYS A 9 38.37 76.33 -37.98
CA LYS A 9 37.72 77.64 -37.89
C LYS A 9 36.23 77.55 -37.55
N ASP A 10 35.92 76.99 -36.38
CA ASP A 10 34.88 77.52 -35.46
C ASP A 10 34.62 76.56 -34.30
N LYS A 11 35.40 76.69 -33.21
CA LYS A 11 35.12 75.96 -31.96
C LYS A 11 33.69 76.17 -31.47
N LYS A 12 33.07 77.34 -31.71
CA LYS A 12 31.67 77.65 -31.36
C LYS A 12 30.65 76.81 -32.17
N SER A 13 30.95 76.47 -33.42
CA SER A 13 30.06 75.70 -34.30
C SER A 13 30.03 74.21 -33.90
N ILE A 14 31.21 73.64 -33.64
CA ILE A 14 31.33 72.25 -33.15
C ILE A 14 30.74 72.10 -31.75
N LEU A 15 30.95 73.07 -30.85
CA LEU A 15 30.34 73.04 -29.52
C LEU A 15 28.81 73.13 -29.59
N ARG A 16 28.25 73.94 -30.50
CA ARG A 16 26.80 74.00 -30.75
C ARG A 16 26.26 72.71 -31.32
N LEU A 17 26.98 72.07 -32.25
CA LEU A 17 26.60 70.77 -32.80
C LEU A 17 26.56 69.71 -31.70
N LEU A 18 27.62 69.61 -30.89
CA LEU A 18 27.69 68.67 -29.76
C LEU A 18 26.62 68.96 -28.71
N TYR A 19 26.37 70.24 -28.39
CA TYR A 19 25.30 70.66 -27.49
C TYR A 19 23.93 70.27 -28.02
N ASN A 20 23.65 70.49 -29.31
CA ASN A 20 22.37 70.12 -29.93
C ASN A 20 22.20 68.60 -29.98
N VAL A 21 23.24 67.85 -30.34
CA VAL A 21 23.20 66.37 -30.33
C VAL A 21 22.94 65.86 -28.91
N ALA A 22 23.59 66.43 -27.90
CA ALA A 22 23.34 66.07 -26.50
C ALA A 22 21.91 66.46 -26.08
N LEU A 23 21.46 67.68 -26.41
CA LEU A 23 20.12 68.18 -26.07
C LEU A 23 19.02 67.30 -26.67
N TYR A 24 19.12 66.97 -27.97
CA TYR A 24 18.17 66.09 -28.62
C TYR A 24 18.29 64.65 -28.13
N GLY A 25 19.51 64.16 -27.85
CA GLY A 25 19.73 62.85 -27.24
C GLY A 25 19.06 62.71 -25.87
N PHE A 26 19.25 63.70 -25.00
CA PHE A 26 18.59 63.75 -23.68
C PHE A 26 17.09 63.94 -23.78
N ALA A 27 16.60 64.74 -24.74
CA ALA A 27 15.16 64.91 -24.96
C ALA A 27 14.50 63.60 -25.43
N ILE A 28 15.14 62.86 -26.34
CA ILE A 28 14.65 61.55 -26.81
C ILE A 28 14.68 60.53 -25.65
N ALA A 29 15.79 60.48 -24.89
CA ALA A 29 15.88 59.59 -23.73
C ALA A 29 14.81 59.93 -22.67
N GLY A 30 14.59 61.21 -22.39
CA GLY A 30 13.53 61.68 -21.49
C GLY A 30 12.13 61.30 -21.99
N PHE A 31 11.87 61.47 -23.29
CA PHE A 31 10.60 61.07 -23.90
C PHE A 31 10.37 59.56 -23.81
N LEU A 32 11.40 58.73 -24.03
CA LEU A 32 11.31 57.28 -23.90
C LEU A 32 11.09 56.83 -22.45
N ILE A 33 11.76 57.46 -21.48
CA ILE A 33 11.59 57.13 -20.06
C ILE A 33 10.20 57.55 -19.57
N ILE A 34 9.74 58.76 -19.91
CA ILE A 34 8.39 59.24 -19.54
C ILE A 34 7.34 58.40 -20.25
N GLY A 35 7.55 58.05 -21.52
CA GLY A 35 6.68 57.16 -22.29
C GLY A 35 6.59 55.76 -21.68
N ALA A 36 7.70 55.17 -21.27
CA ALA A 36 7.73 53.87 -20.59
C ALA A 36 7.08 53.92 -19.21
N TRP A 37 7.33 54.98 -18.44
CA TRP A 37 6.68 55.20 -17.14
C TRP A 37 5.15 55.40 -17.29
N ALA A 38 4.72 56.16 -18.28
CA ALA A 38 3.30 56.36 -18.59
C ALA A 38 2.65 55.06 -19.10
N PHE A 39 3.32 54.29 -19.95
CA PHE A 39 2.87 52.97 -20.42
C PHE A 39 2.66 51.98 -19.26
N TYR A 40 3.56 52.00 -18.27
CA TYR A 40 3.44 51.21 -17.05
C TYR A 40 2.32 51.72 -16.12
N GLN A 41 2.25 53.03 -15.85
CA GLN A 41 1.24 53.63 -14.96
C GLN A 41 -0.19 53.52 -15.51
N LEU A 42 -0.36 53.69 -16.82
CA LEU A 42 -1.65 53.52 -17.50
C LEU A 42 -2.06 52.04 -17.60
N GLY A 43 -1.24 51.11 -17.10
CA GLY A 43 -1.59 49.70 -16.97
C GLY A 43 -1.61 48.94 -18.29
N PHE A 44 -0.94 49.43 -19.34
CA PHE A 44 -0.82 48.69 -20.61
C PHE A 44 -0.01 47.39 -20.48
N THR A 45 0.70 47.20 -19.37
CA THR A 45 1.36 45.94 -18.99
C THR A 45 0.52 45.05 -18.07
N LYS A 46 -0.68 45.50 -17.65
CA LYS A 46 -1.59 44.70 -16.83
C LYS A 46 -2.33 43.72 -17.74
N ASN A 47 -1.83 42.50 -17.84
CA ASN A 47 -2.63 41.41 -18.36
C ASN A 47 -3.79 41.17 -17.39
N SER A 48 -5.03 41.48 -17.80
CA SER A 48 -6.20 41.04 -17.07
C SER A 48 -6.16 39.51 -16.98
N GLY A 49 -6.11 38.96 -15.77
CA GLY A 49 -6.19 37.52 -15.59
C GLY A 49 -7.44 36.96 -16.28
N GLY A 50 -7.30 35.82 -16.96
CA GLY A 50 -8.43 35.14 -17.58
C GLY A 50 -9.28 34.42 -16.53
N VAL A 51 -10.59 34.33 -16.76
CA VAL A 51 -11.50 33.46 -16.01
C VAL A 51 -11.73 32.20 -16.84
N ASP A 52 -11.56 31.02 -16.23
CA ASP A 52 -11.78 29.75 -16.93
C ASP A 52 -13.25 29.57 -17.31
N ASN A 53 -13.52 29.05 -18.52
CA ASN A 53 -14.89 28.78 -18.99
C ASN A 53 -15.63 27.75 -18.10
N ASN A 54 -14.87 26.91 -17.38
CA ASN A 54 -15.36 25.93 -16.42
C ASN A 54 -15.34 26.44 -14.97
N ASN A 55 -15.10 27.73 -14.72
CA ASN A 55 -14.96 28.28 -13.36
C ASN A 55 -16.08 27.85 -12.42
N ARG A 56 -17.33 27.80 -12.89
CA ARG A 56 -18.46 27.29 -12.10
C ARG A 56 -18.27 25.83 -11.70
N TYR A 57 -17.92 24.96 -12.63
CA TYR A 57 -17.69 23.53 -12.36
C TYR A 57 -16.50 23.32 -11.43
N LEU A 58 -15.41 24.08 -11.62
CA LEU A 58 -14.23 24.04 -10.75
C LEU A 58 -14.60 24.46 -9.31
N ALA A 59 -15.37 25.54 -9.17
CA ALA A 59 -15.88 25.99 -7.88
C ALA A 59 -16.79 24.94 -7.22
N ASP A 60 -17.63 24.24 -7.98
CA ASP A 60 -18.49 23.20 -7.43
C ASP A 60 -17.69 21.97 -6.97
N VAL A 61 -16.65 21.56 -7.71
CA VAL A 61 -15.71 20.51 -7.29
C VAL A 61 -14.98 20.88 -5.99
N SER A 62 -14.59 22.16 -5.81
CA SER A 62 -13.92 22.61 -4.59
C SER A 62 -14.82 22.58 -3.34
N LYS A 63 -16.14 22.64 -3.52
CA LYS A 63 -17.12 22.58 -2.41
C LYS A 63 -17.44 21.16 -1.98
N ILE A 64 -17.04 20.15 -2.75
CA ILE A 64 -17.19 18.74 -2.34
C ILE A 64 -16.38 18.56 -1.06
N GLN A 65 -17.09 18.45 0.05
CA GLN A 65 -16.50 18.31 1.37
C GLN A 65 -15.59 17.08 1.38
N VAL A 66 -14.35 17.26 1.83
CA VAL A 66 -13.54 16.15 2.35
C VAL A 66 -14.11 15.82 3.72
N SER A 67 -15.36 15.33 3.77
CA SER A 67 -15.94 14.86 5.02
C SER A 67 -15.10 13.67 5.46
N GLY A 68 -14.38 13.91 6.56
CA GLY A 68 -13.36 13.04 7.09
C GLY A 68 -13.86 11.63 7.34
N GLN A 69 -12.91 10.71 7.21
CA GLN A 69 -12.96 9.32 7.63
C GLN A 69 -13.27 9.12 9.14
N ASP A 70 -13.72 10.15 9.86
CA ASP A 70 -13.83 10.18 11.33
C ASP A 70 -15.06 9.45 11.88
N SER A 71 -16.04 9.08 11.05
CA SER A 71 -17.20 8.32 11.53
C SER A 71 -17.08 6.80 11.30
N GLY A 72 -16.17 6.35 10.44
CA GLY A 72 -16.14 4.95 9.99
C GLY A 72 -17.42 4.49 9.26
N VAL A 73 -18.37 5.40 8.98
CA VAL A 73 -19.63 5.10 8.29
C VAL A 73 -19.41 5.27 6.79
N ILE A 74 -19.50 4.17 6.07
CA ILE A 74 -19.49 4.16 4.60
C ILE A 74 -20.88 4.63 4.13
N ASP A 75 -20.95 5.70 3.36
CA ASP A 75 -22.16 6.00 2.58
C ASP A 75 -22.21 5.05 1.38
N ASP A 76 -22.90 3.92 1.56
CA ASP A 76 -22.99 2.85 0.56
C ASP A 76 -23.48 3.34 -0.81
N LYS A 77 -24.38 4.32 -0.82
CA LYS A 77 -24.92 4.89 -2.05
C LYS A 77 -23.87 5.74 -2.75
N GLN A 78 -23.25 6.67 -2.04
CA GLN A 78 -22.20 7.51 -2.61
C GLN A 78 -21.00 6.68 -3.08
N MET A 79 -20.63 5.65 -2.31
CA MET A 79 -19.56 4.73 -2.64
C MET A 79 -19.87 3.95 -3.93
N SER A 80 -21.09 3.42 -4.05
CA SER A 80 -21.55 2.73 -5.27
C SER A 80 -21.51 3.65 -6.49
N GLU A 81 -21.98 4.89 -6.36
CA GLU A 81 -21.92 5.90 -7.43
C GLU A 81 -20.48 6.25 -7.83
N ASN A 82 -19.57 6.39 -6.85
CA ASN A 82 -18.16 6.64 -7.11
C ASN A 82 -17.51 5.48 -7.90
N TYR A 83 -17.82 4.22 -7.55
CA TYR A 83 -17.28 3.07 -8.27
C TYR A 83 -17.82 2.95 -9.69
N ILE A 84 -19.10 3.29 -9.94
CA ILE A 84 -19.64 3.41 -11.31
C ILE A 84 -18.85 4.43 -12.11
N LYS A 85 -18.65 5.62 -11.55
CA LYS A 85 -17.91 6.71 -12.22
C LYS A 85 -16.48 6.30 -12.51
N LEU A 86 -15.81 5.66 -11.55
CA LEU A 86 -14.46 5.15 -11.74
C LEU A 86 -14.41 4.08 -12.84
N ALA A 87 -15.37 3.17 -12.89
CA ALA A 87 -15.48 2.15 -13.93
C ALA A 87 -15.73 2.77 -15.32
N ALA A 88 -16.58 3.79 -15.40
CA ALA A 88 -16.80 4.55 -16.62
C ALA A 88 -15.53 5.28 -17.07
N ILE A 89 -14.87 6.02 -16.18
CA ILE A 89 -13.58 6.67 -16.48
C ILE A 89 -12.56 5.61 -16.90
N SER A 90 -12.53 4.44 -16.28
CA SER A 90 -11.62 3.34 -16.68
C SER A 90 -11.89 2.87 -18.11
N LYS A 91 -13.16 2.75 -18.50
CA LYS A 91 -13.58 2.32 -19.84
C LYS A 91 -13.15 3.31 -20.94
N PHE A 92 -13.31 4.62 -20.70
CA PHE A 92 -13.06 5.66 -21.70
C PHE A 92 -11.64 6.27 -21.61
N TYR A 93 -11.10 6.37 -20.39
CA TYR A 93 -9.84 7.04 -20.04
C TYR A 93 -9.07 6.25 -18.95
N PRO A 94 -8.59 5.02 -19.26
CA PRO A 94 -7.98 4.12 -18.27
C PRO A 94 -6.80 4.73 -17.50
N LYS A 95 -6.04 5.63 -18.14
CA LYS A 95 -4.95 6.37 -17.49
C LYS A 95 -5.44 7.21 -16.32
N ASN A 96 -6.57 7.92 -16.47
CA ASN A 96 -7.12 8.77 -15.41
C ASN A 96 -7.65 7.92 -14.25
N ALA A 97 -8.35 6.82 -14.54
CA ALA A 97 -8.80 5.90 -13.48
C ALA A 97 -7.62 5.33 -12.67
N HIS A 98 -6.53 4.95 -13.35
CA HIS A 98 -5.32 4.49 -12.69
C HIS A 98 -4.69 5.56 -11.79
N LEU A 99 -4.55 6.81 -12.29
CA LEU A 99 -4.03 7.93 -11.51
C LEU A 99 -4.92 8.27 -10.29
N ILE A 100 -6.24 8.17 -10.43
CA ILE A 100 -7.19 8.37 -9.32
C ILE A 100 -6.95 7.33 -8.22
N LEU A 101 -6.89 6.05 -8.58
CA LEU A 101 -6.63 4.96 -7.63
C LEU A 101 -5.28 5.11 -6.93
N GLN A 102 -4.23 5.45 -7.68
CA GLN A 102 -2.90 5.72 -7.11
C GLN A 102 -2.93 6.91 -6.15
N GLY A 103 -3.62 8.00 -6.51
CA GLY A 103 -3.75 9.17 -5.65
C GLY A 103 -4.38 8.85 -4.30
N ILE A 104 -5.44 8.04 -4.29
CA ILE A 104 -6.12 7.58 -3.06
C ILE A 104 -5.20 6.70 -2.21
N SER A 105 -4.49 5.77 -2.84
CA SER A 105 -3.55 4.88 -2.15
C SER A 105 -2.39 5.67 -1.52
N ASN A 106 -1.79 6.60 -2.26
CA ASN A 106 -0.64 7.38 -1.81
C ASN A 106 -0.98 8.42 -0.75
N SER A 107 -2.24 8.87 -0.68
CA SER A 107 -2.66 9.87 0.29
C SER A 107 -3.08 9.29 1.63
N ASN A 108 -2.99 7.96 1.84
CA ASN A 108 -3.55 7.28 3.01
C ASN A 108 -5.05 7.60 3.23
N GLY A 109 -5.81 7.84 2.17
CA GLY A 109 -7.23 8.22 2.27
C GLY A 109 -7.50 9.70 2.55
N ASN A 110 -6.47 10.55 2.66
CA ASN A 110 -6.63 12.01 2.86
C ASN A 110 -7.17 12.78 1.64
N VAL A 111 -7.46 12.09 0.53
CA VAL A 111 -8.07 12.69 -0.67
C VAL A 111 -9.47 12.13 -0.87
N ASN A 112 -10.37 12.96 -1.35
CA ASN A 112 -11.74 12.57 -1.60
C ASN A 112 -11.90 11.99 -3.01
N LEU A 113 -12.25 10.69 -3.11
CA LEU A 113 -12.52 10.01 -4.38
C LEU A 113 -13.59 10.74 -5.21
N SER A 114 -14.72 11.16 -4.62
CA SER A 114 -15.75 11.92 -5.32
C SER A 114 -15.22 13.21 -5.92
N GLN A 115 -14.32 13.90 -5.21
CA GLN A 115 -13.71 15.12 -5.71
C GLN A 115 -12.78 14.85 -6.90
N MET A 116 -11.95 13.82 -6.83
CA MET A 116 -11.05 13.42 -7.92
C MET A 116 -11.83 12.98 -9.17
N LEU A 117 -12.92 12.22 -8.98
CA LEU A 117 -13.83 11.83 -10.05
C LEU A 117 -14.48 13.06 -10.68
N ALA A 118 -15.08 13.95 -9.88
CA ALA A 118 -15.76 15.13 -10.36
C ALA A 118 -14.81 16.08 -11.12
N ALA A 119 -13.58 16.25 -10.65
CA ALA A 119 -12.55 17.01 -11.36
C ALA A 119 -12.25 16.43 -12.75
N THR A 120 -12.16 15.10 -12.84
CA THR A 120 -11.94 14.41 -14.13
C THR A 120 -13.15 14.55 -15.05
N GLU A 121 -14.37 14.48 -14.50
CA GLU A 121 -15.62 14.59 -15.26
C GLU A 121 -15.82 15.97 -15.90
N ILE A 122 -15.17 17.04 -15.43
CA ILE A 122 -15.20 18.36 -16.09
C ILE A 122 -14.70 18.25 -17.54
N ALA A 123 -13.65 17.46 -17.79
CA ALA A 123 -13.11 17.24 -19.13
C ALA A 123 -14.01 16.33 -19.99
N LEU A 124 -14.93 15.59 -19.37
CA LEU A 124 -15.79 14.60 -20.01
C LEU A 124 -17.25 15.04 -20.15
N LYS A 125 -17.59 16.25 -19.69
CA LYS A 125 -18.96 16.76 -19.64
C LYS A 125 -19.67 16.76 -21.01
N ASP A 126 -18.92 17.00 -22.08
CA ASP A 126 -19.44 17.10 -23.45
C ASP A 126 -19.35 15.76 -24.22
N ASN A 127 -18.79 14.71 -23.60
CA ASN A 127 -18.72 13.37 -24.20
C ASN A 127 -20.05 12.64 -24.01
N LYS A 128 -20.89 12.63 -25.07
CA LYS A 128 -22.21 12.00 -25.05
C LYS A 128 -22.17 10.51 -24.70
N GLU A 129 -21.22 9.75 -25.25
CA GLU A 129 -21.11 8.32 -24.98
C GLU A 129 -20.79 8.04 -23.50
N TYR A 130 -19.92 8.86 -22.91
CA TYR A 130 -19.62 8.80 -21.47
C TYR A 130 -20.87 9.12 -20.64
N GLN A 131 -21.59 10.20 -20.96
CA GLN A 131 -22.81 10.58 -20.24
C GLN A 131 -23.89 9.50 -20.35
N ASP A 132 -24.09 8.93 -21.54
CA ASP A 132 -25.05 7.84 -21.77
C ASP A 132 -24.67 6.57 -21.01
N PHE A 133 -23.37 6.27 -20.91
CA PHE A 133 -22.88 5.13 -20.12
C PHE A 133 -23.18 5.33 -18.63
N ILE A 134 -22.81 6.49 -18.06
CA ILE A 134 -23.07 6.82 -16.65
C ILE A 134 -24.57 6.78 -16.33
N ASN A 135 -25.40 7.37 -17.18
CA ASN A 135 -26.84 7.42 -16.96
C ASN A 135 -27.46 6.01 -16.97
N ARG A 136 -27.06 5.16 -17.92
CA ARG A 136 -27.51 3.76 -17.96
C ARG A 136 -27.02 2.96 -16.76
N SER A 137 -25.76 3.13 -16.35
CA SER A 137 -25.22 2.45 -15.16
C SER A 137 -25.94 2.87 -13.88
N LYS A 138 -26.23 4.16 -13.70
CA LYS A 138 -27.01 4.65 -12.54
C LYS A 138 -28.43 4.10 -12.51
N GLN A 139 -29.09 4.05 -13.67
CA GLN A 139 -30.43 3.46 -13.77
C GLN A 139 -30.43 1.97 -13.42
N LEU A 140 -29.43 1.23 -13.91
CA LEU A 140 -29.28 -0.19 -13.59
C LEU A 140 -29.10 -0.41 -12.08
N ILE A 141 -28.21 0.34 -11.41
CA ILE A 141 -28.03 0.20 -9.97
C ILE A 141 -29.29 0.61 -9.20
N ALA A 142 -29.94 1.71 -9.58
CA ALA A 142 -31.18 2.15 -8.94
C ALA A 142 -32.33 1.13 -9.08
N SER A 143 -32.31 0.29 -10.11
CA SER A 143 -33.30 -0.78 -10.32
C SER A 143 -33.09 -1.99 -9.41
N VAL A 144 -31.91 -2.13 -8.81
CA VAL A 144 -31.56 -3.25 -7.93
C VAL A 144 -31.82 -2.84 -6.48
N ASN A 145 -32.91 -3.36 -5.90
CA ASN A 145 -33.20 -3.15 -4.48
C ASN A 145 -32.55 -4.26 -3.64
N VAL A 146 -31.41 -3.96 -3.03
CA VAL A 146 -30.70 -4.86 -2.13
C VAL A 146 -30.50 -4.16 -0.79
N ASN A 147 -30.85 -4.85 0.29
CA ASN A 147 -30.48 -4.43 1.63
C ASN A 147 -28.96 -4.61 1.77
N ALA A 148 -28.22 -3.51 1.79
CA ALA A 148 -26.78 -3.54 1.94
C ALA A 148 -26.40 -4.27 3.25
N ASN A 149 -25.47 -5.21 3.16
CA ASN A 149 -24.88 -5.87 4.31
C ASN A 149 -23.57 -5.17 4.64
N SER A 150 -23.49 -4.57 5.82
CA SER A 150 -22.27 -3.88 6.28
C SER A 150 -21.17 -4.85 6.72
N ASN A 151 -21.47 -6.15 6.84
CA ASN A 151 -20.50 -7.17 7.19
C ASN A 151 -19.60 -7.55 6.00
N SER A 152 -18.41 -8.05 6.31
CA SER A 152 -17.53 -8.65 5.32
C SER A 152 -18.20 -9.85 4.64
N ALA A 153 -18.02 -9.97 3.32
CA ALA A 153 -18.38 -11.18 2.58
C ALA A 153 -17.53 -12.41 3.02
N ILE A 154 -16.36 -12.17 3.62
CA ILE A 154 -15.54 -13.20 4.25
C ILE A 154 -16.06 -13.39 5.68
N GLU A 155 -16.97 -14.35 5.84
CA GLU A 155 -17.79 -14.51 7.04
C GLU A 155 -17.00 -14.61 8.35
N TRP A 156 -15.87 -15.33 8.38
CA TRP A 156 -15.08 -15.50 9.61
C TRP A 156 -14.49 -14.18 10.11
N MET A 157 -14.30 -13.18 9.25
CA MET A 157 -13.80 -11.86 9.65
C MET A 157 -14.85 -11.04 10.43
N ASN A 158 -16.11 -11.47 10.44
CA ASN A 158 -17.18 -10.77 11.15
C ASN A 158 -17.26 -11.14 12.64
N ILE A 159 -16.40 -12.03 13.13
CA ILE A 159 -16.39 -12.39 14.55
C ILE A 159 -15.85 -11.22 15.40
N PRO A 160 -16.44 -10.93 16.57
CA PRO A 160 -15.94 -9.87 17.45
C PRO A 160 -14.47 -10.03 17.84
N GLU A 161 -13.99 -11.27 17.92
CA GLU A 161 -12.62 -11.60 18.26
C GLU A 161 -11.60 -11.09 17.22
N TRP A 162 -12.00 -10.89 15.96
CA TRP A 162 -11.15 -10.39 14.87
C TRP A 162 -10.65 -8.97 15.13
N GLU A 163 -11.50 -8.06 15.61
CA GLU A 163 -11.11 -6.67 15.90
C GLU A 163 -10.02 -6.58 16.98
N ALA A 164 -10.14 -7.39 18.03
CA ALA A 164 -9.11 -7.46 19.07
C ALA A 164 -7.81 -8.08 18.54
N LEU A 165 -7.90 -9.09 17.66
CA LEU A 165 -6.74 -9.70 17.02
C LEU A 165 -5.99 -8.70 16.13
N LYS A 166 -6.70 -7.89 15.32
CA LYS A 166 -6.09 -6.84 14.50
C LYS A 166 -5.20 -5.91 15.33
N VAL A 167 -5.71 -5.42 16.46
CA VAL A 167 -4.94 -4.56 17.37
C VAL A 167 -3.72 -5.29 17.93
N ALA A 168 -3.86 -6.57 18.32
CA ALA A 168 -2.76 -7.36 18.83
C ALA A 168 -1.64 -7.58 17.79
N ILE A 169 -2.01 -7.87 16.53
CA ILE A 169 -1.05 -8.05 15.43
C ILE A 169 -0.31 -6.74 15.14
N VAL A 170 -1.01 -5.61 15.15
CA VAL A 170 -0.40 -4.30 14.85
C VAL A 170 0.63 -3.89 15.92
N LYS A 171 0.43 -4.26 17.20
CA LYS A 171 1.45 -4.04 18.25
C LYS A 171 2.79 -4.73 17.91
N ASP A 172 2.72 -5.90 17.28
CA ASP A 172 3.88 -6.71 16.91
C ASP A 172 4.46 -6.35 15.54
N LYS A 173 3.92 -5.34 14.85
CA LYS A 173 4.34 -4.93 13.51
C LYS A 173 5.86 -4.80 13.39
N HIS A 174 6.52 -4.14 14.34
CA HIS A 174 7.96 -3.92 14.30
C HIS A 174 8.77 -5.23 14.37
N LEU A 175 8.29 -6.23 15.12
CA LEU A 175 8.89 -7.56 15.19
C LEU A 175 8.66 -8.34 13.90
N ILE A 176 7.44 -8.29 13.36
CA ILE A 176 7.05 -8.93 12.09
C ILE A 176 7.87 -8.37 10.93
N ASP A 177 7.98 -7.04 10.82
CA ASP A 177 8.79 -6.37 9.79
C ASP A 177 10.27 -6.72 9.91
N SER A 178 10.78 -6.85 11.14
CA SER A 178 12.16 -7.25 11.39
C SER A 178 12.40 -8.71 10.98
N ALA A 179 11.49 -9.61 11.34
CA ALA A 179 11.54 -11.02 10.92
C ALA A 179 11.44 -11.17 9.40
N ALA A 180 10.54 -10.43 8.76
CA ALA A 180 10.40 -10.37 7.31
C ALA A 180 11.70 -9.95 6.64
N ARG A 181 12.36 -8.90 7.16
CA ARG A 181 13.63 -8.40 6.63
C ARG A 181 14.75 -9.44 6.68
N VAL A 182 14.92 -10.14 7.80
CA VAL A 182 16.02 -11.12 7.96
C VAL A 182 15.75 -12.44 7.25
N THR A 183 14.49 -12.84 7.12
CA THR A 183 14.11 -14.09 6.42
C THR A 183 13.93 -13.89 4.91
N GLY A 184 13.81 -12.63 4.46
CA GLY A 184 13.51 -12.30 3.08
C GLY A 184 12.08 -12.67 2.66
N VAL A 185 11.14 -12.77 3.60
CA VAL A 185 9.74 -13.12 3.34
C VAL A 185 8.84 -11.91 3.57
N GLU A 186 7.84 -11.73 2.73
CA GLU A 186 6.83 -10.70 2.89
C GLU A 186 6.14 -10.79 4.26
N PRO A 187 6.03 -9.67 5.02
CA PRO A 187 5.45 -9.68 6.35
C PRO A 187 3.98 -10.14 6.33
N ARG A 188 3.23 -9.83 5.27
CA ARG A 188 1.84 -10.26 5.10
C ARG A 188 1.69 -11.79 5.05
N LEU A 189 2.66 -12.53 4.51
CA LEU A 189 2.67 -13.99 4.55
C LEU A 189 2.89 -14.52 5.98
N ILE A 190 3.80 -13.91 6.74
CA ILE A 190 4.02 -14.27 8.15
C ILE A 190 2.74 -14.04 8.97
N VAL A 191 2.04 -12.93 8.73
CA VAL A 191 0.76 -12.62 9.38
C VAL A 191 -0.35 -13.59 8.97
N GLY A 192 -0.37 -14.05 7.71
CA GLY A 192 -1.33 -15.07 7.26
C GLY A 192 -1.22 -16.38 8.08
N CYS A 193 0.00 -16.84 8.35
CA CYS A 193 0.24 -17.98 9.25
C CYS A 193 -0.20 -17.68 10.69
N LEU A 194 0.07 -16.47 11.19
CA LEU A 194 -0.31 -16.05 12.54
C LEU A 194 -1.83 -16.10 12.72
N ILE A 195 -2.58 -15.57 11.76
CA ILE A 195 -4.05 -15.49 11.84
C ILE A 195 -4.68 -16.88 11.87
N GLY A 196 -4.22 -17.80 11.01
CA GLY A 196 -4.69 -19.18 11.03
C GLY A 196 -4.52 -19.83 12.41
N GLU A 197 -3.38 -19.62 13.06
CA GLU A 197 -3.11 -20.15 14.40
C GLU A 197 -3.94 -19.46 15.49
N GLN A 198 -4.01 -18.14 15.48
CA GLN A 198 -4.74 -17.39 16.51
C GLN A 198 -6.24 -17.68 16.44
N ILE A 199 -6.84 -17.76 15.25
CA ILE A 199 -8.26 -18.12 15.09
C ILE A 199 -8.51 -19.56 15.58
N ARG A 200 -7.63 -20.52 15.24
CA ARG A 200 -7.71 -21.90 15.75
C ARG A 200 -7.69 -21.94 17.27
N LEU A 201 -6.79 -21.17 17.89
CA LEU A 201 -6.68 -21.08 19.34
C LEU A 201 -7.91 -20.44 19.98
N PHE A 202 -8.44 -19.36 19.39
CA PHE A 202 -9.63 -18.69 19.93
C PHE A 202 -10.85 -19.59 19.88
N ASN A 203 -11.05 -20.34 18.80
CA ASN A 203 -12.17 -21.26 18.74
C ASN A 203 -12.04 -22.38 19.79
N SER A 204 -10.84 -22.95 19.96
CA SER A 204 -10.61 -24.02 20.95
C SER A 204 -10.58 -23.57 22.41
N LYS A 205 -10.31 -22.28 22.69
CA LYS A 205 -10.15 -21.71 24.05
C LYS A 205 -10.95 -20.42 24.24
N ARG A 206 -12.19 -20.37 23.71
CA ARG A 206 -13.01 -19.16 23.63
C ARG A 206 -13.23 -18.44 24.96
N GLU A 207 -13.51 -19.18 26.03
CA GLU A 207 -13.76 -18.62 27.36
C GLU A 207 -12.51 -17.98 27.97
N MET A 208 -11.33 -18.61 27.78
CA MET A 208 -10.06 -18.04 28.21
C MET A 208 -9.75 -16.76 27.44
N TYR A 209 -10.00 -16.75 26.11
CA TYR A 209 -9.80 -15.58 25.29
C TYR A 209 -10.67 -14.40 25.75
N LYS A 210 -11.99 -14.60 25.87
CA LYS A 210 -12.93 -13.56 26.29
C LYS A 210 -12.58 -12.96 27.64
N LYS A 211 -12.14 -13.80 28.59
CA LYS A 211 -11.86 -13.38 29.96
C LYS A 211 -10.53 -12.65 30.12
N TYR A 212 -9.49 -13.05 29.40
CA TYR A 212 -8.13 -12.59 29.69
C TYR A 212 -7.39 -11.94 28.53
N LEU A 213 -7.64 -12.34 27.27
CA LEU A 213 -6.85 -11.89 26.12
C LEU A 213 -7.54 -10.80 25.32
N GLY A 214 -8.86 -10.90 25.13
CA GLY A 214 -9.68 -9.89 24.44
C GLY A 214 -9.57 -8.49 25.05
N PRO A 215 -9.70 -8.32 26.39
CA PRO A 215 -9.62 -7.00 27.02
C PRO A 215 -8.25 -6.32 26.85
N VAL A 216 -7.16 -7.08 26.94
CA VAL A 216 -5.78 -6.55 26.84
C VAL A 216 -5.26 -6.51 25.40
N LYS A 217 -5.97 -7.16 24.47
CA LYS A 217 -5.65 -7.24 23.04
C LYS A 217 -4.22 -7.73 22.82
N VAL A 218 -3.93 -8.95 23.29
CA VAL A 218 -2.63 -9.61 23.15
C VAL A 218 -2.78 -10.97 22.46
N LEU A 219 -1.71 -11.43 21.81
CA LEU A 219 -1.66 -12.71 21.14
C LEU A 219 -1.57 -13.86 22.15
N SER A 220 -2.15 -15.01 21.79
CA SER A 220 -2.01 -16.24 22.56
C SER A 220 -0.70 -16.94 22.22
N VAL A 221 0.12 -17.20 23.24
CA VAL A 221 1.41 -17.92 23.11
C VAL A 221 1.21 -19.38 23.49
N GLN A 222 1.58 -20.30 22.59
CA GLN A 222 1.58 -21.73 22.86
C GLN A 222 2.91 -22.15 23.52
N SER A 223 2.88 -23.13 24.43
CA SER A 223 4.05 -23.55 25.21
C SER A 223 4.11 -25.07 25.50
N GLN A 224 3.34 -25.88 24.77
CA GLN A 224 3.26 -27.33 24.98
C GLN A 224 3.61 -28.10 23.70
N PHE A 225 2.62 -28.52 22.91
CA PHE A 225 2.84 -29.30 21.67
C PHE A 225 3.28 -28.48 20.47
N SER A 226 3.06 -27.17 20.57
CA SER A 226 3.41 -26.12 19.62
C SER A 226 3.84 -24.91 20.43
N PHE A 227 4.73 -24.09 19.88
CA PHE A 227 5.39 -22.99 20.59
C PHE A 227 5.19 -21.65 19.89
N GLY A 228 5.09 -20.59 20.70
CA GLY A 228 4.95 -19.22 20.22
C GLY A 228 3.56 -18.86 19.71
N VAL A 229 3.46 -17.67 19.14
CA VAL A 229 2.21 -17.13 18.60
C VAL A 229 1.81 -17.74 17.25
N ASN A 230 2.78 -18.33 16.54
CA ASN A 230 2.58 -19.06 15.28
C ASN A 230 2.55 -20.58 15.46
N GLY A 231 2.56 -21.11 16.68
CA GLY A 231 2.32 -22.54 16.91
C GLY A 231 3.35 -23.51 16.31
N ILE A 232 4.63 -23.15 16.31
CA ILE A 232 5.71 -23.93 15.71
C ILE A 232 5.99 -25.18 16.55
N LYS A 233 6.02 -26.36 15.92
CA LYS A 233 6.39 -27.62 16.60
C LYS A 233 7.91 -27.69 16.80
N ASP A 234 8.38 -28.27 17.91
CA ASP A 234 9.83 -28.37 18.23
C ASP A 234 10.62 -29.00 17.08
N PHE A 235 10.18 -30.17 16.60
CA PHE A 235 10.84 -30.85 15.48
C PHE A 235 10.83 -30.03 14.19
N THR A 236 9.82 -29.17 13.96
CA THR A 236 9.80 -28.29 12.79
C THR A 236 10.87 -27.21 12.92
N ALA A 237 11.04 -26.62 14.10
CA ALA A 237 12.11 -25.66 14.37
C ALA A 237 13.51 -26.29 14.20
N GLU A 238 13.71 -27.53 14.67
CA GLU A 238 14.94 -28.30 14.41
C GLU A 238 15.22 -28.49 12.92
N TRP A 239 14.18 -28.80 12.14
CA TRP A 239 14.33 -28.94 10.71
C TRP A 239 14.74 -27.62 10.05
N VAL A 240 14.14 -26.51 10.49
CA VAL A 240 14.52 -25.18 10.02
C VAL A 240 16.01 -24.92 10.25
N GLU A 241 16.49 -25.12 11.48
CA GLU A 241 17.89 -24.91 11.87
C GLU A 241 18.85 -25.75 11.02
N ARG A 242 18.54 -27.03 10.83
CA ARG A 242 19.36 -27.93 10.00
C ARG A 242 19.35 -27.51 8.53
N ASN A 243 18.19 -27.17 7.99
CA ASN A 243 18.04 -26.75 6.60
C ASN A 243 18.71 -25.40 6.31
N LEU A 244 18.85 -24.52 7.31
CA LEU A 244 19.60 -23.28 7.16
C LEU A 244 21.09 -23.53 6.93
N LYS A 245 21.65 -24.61 7.48
CA LYS A 245 23.09 -24.91 7.42
C LYS A 245 23.47 -25.93 6.35
N ASN A 246 22.51 -26.72 5.86
CA ASN A 246 22.76 -27.77 4.88
C ASN A 246 22.56 -27.26 3.45
N ASP A 247 23.65 -26.86 2.78
CA ASP A 247 23.64 -26.34 1.41
C ASP A 247 23.15 -27.33 0.34
N THR A 248 23.21 -28.63 0.63
CA THR A 248 22.67 -29.69 -0.24
C THR A 248 21.17 -29.95 -0.03
N SER A 249 20.56 -29.38 1.00
CA SER A 249 19.13 -29.56 1.28
C SER A 249 18.28 -28.90 0.19
N VAL A 250 17.23 -29.60 -0.26
CA VAL A 250 16.20 -29.02 -1.14
C VAL A 250 15.48 -27.85 -0.48
N PHE A 251 15.59 -27.69 0.84
CA PHE A 251 15.03 -26.58 1.61
C PHE A 251 16.01 -25.43 1.85
N TYR A 252 17.29 -25.56 1.50
CA TYR A 252 18.32 -24.56 1.81
C TYR A 252 17.98 -23.17 1.27
N MET A 253 18.04 -22.14 2.12
CA MET A 253 17.67 -20.77 1.76
C MET A 253 18.77 -20.01 1.03
N GLY A 254 20.04 -20.37 1.23
CA GLY A 254 21.20 -19.67 0.71
C GLY A 254 22.12 -19.14 1.80
N LYS A 255 23.36 -18.83 1.43
CA LYS A 255 24.46 -18.51 2.35
C LYS A 255 24.17 -17.28 3.23
N GLU A 256 23.48 -16.27 2.70
CA GLU A 256 23.15 -15.06 3.46
C GLU A 256 22.21 -15.33 4.65
N TYR A 257 21.51 -16.46 4.65
CA TYR A 257 20.54 -16.84 5.68
C TYR A 257 21.09 -17.80 6.73
N GLU A 258 22.30 -18.36 6.54
CA GLU A 258 22.82 -19.42 7.41
C GLU A 258 22.84 -19.03 8.89
N HIS A 259 23.07 -17.76 9.20
CA HIS A 259 23.33 -17.28 10.55
C HIS A 259 22.13 -16.64 11.26
N ILE A 260 20.92 -16.66 10.66
CA ILE A 260 19.75 -15.95 11.22
C ILE A 260 19.22 -16.56 12.53
N LEU A 261 19.60 -17.80 12.86
CA LEU A 261 19.17 -18.52 14.05
C LEU A 261 20.32 -19.05 14.92
N ASP A 262 21.55 -18.53 14.74
CA ASP A 262 22.72 -18.99 15.51
C ASP A 262 22.47 -18.96 17.03
N PHE A 263 22.76 -20.08 17.70
CA PHE A 263 22.62 -20.23 19.13
C PHE A 263 23.77 -19.57 19.88
N ARG A 264 23.49 -19.05 21.08
CA ARG A 264 24.49 -18.41 21.95
C ARG A 264 24.95 -19.31 23.08
N THR A 265 24.18 -20.34 23.37
CA THR A 265 24.44 -21.31 24.44
C THR A 265 24.78 -22.67 23.84
N SER A 266 25.33 -23.57 24.65
CA SER A 266 25.56 -24.97 24.24
C SER A 266 24.28 -25.82 24.31
N ASP A 267 23.26 -25.38 25.06
CA ASP A 267 21.96 -26.04 25.15
C ASP A 267 20.99 -25.42 24.14
N HIS A 268 21.13 -25.84 22.89
CA HIS A 268 20.34 -25.32 21.78
C HIS A 268 18.84 -25.57 21.94
N GLN A 269 18.45 -26.70 22.55
CA GLN A 269 17.02 -27.04 22.72
C GLN A 269 16.35 -26.07 23.69
N THR A 270 16.95 -25.87 24.87
CA THR A 270 16.41 -24.92 25.85
C THR A 270 16.40 -23.50 25.29
N GLU A 271 17.47 -23.07 24.60
CA GLU A 271 17.51 -21.75 23.98
C GLU A 271 16.42 -21.59 22.90
N ARG A 272 16.20 -22.61 22.05
CA ARG A 272 15.13 -22.61 21.03
C ARG A 272 13.76 -22.46 21.66
N ILE A 273 13.43 -23.27 22.67
CA ILE A 273 12.13 -23.23 23.33
C ILE A 273 11.94 -21.85 23.97
N ASN A 274 12.93 -21.35 24.71
CA ASN A 274 12.87 -20.03 25.34
C ASN A 274 12.65 -18.90 24.32
N ARG A 275 13.32 -18.95 23.17
CA ARG A 275 13.10 -18.01 22.07
C ARG A 275 11.66 -18.05 21.54
N LEU A 276 11.06 -19.23 21.45
CA LEU A 276 9.71 -19.40 20.89
C LEU A 276 8.59 -19.05 21.87
N VAL A 277 8.77 -19.29 23.17
CA VAL A 277 7.72 -19.09 24.20
C VAL A 277 7.82 -17.75 24.94
N ASP A 278 8.68 -16.85 24.49
CA ASP A 278 8.83 -15.52 25.09
C ASP A 278 7.53 -14.70 24.92
N TYR A 279 6.83 -14.48 26.03
CA TYR A 279 5.56 -13.73 26.09
C TYR A 279 5.72 -12.22 25.89
N GLN A 280 6.94 -11.68 25.98
CA GLN A 280 7.23 -10.26 25.81
C GLN A 280 7.81 -9.96 24.43
N ASN A 281 8.44 -10.95 23.79
CA ASN A 281 9.09 -10.78 22.51
C ASN A 281 8.86 -11.97 21.57
N HIS A 282 7.88 -11.81 20.68
CA HIS A 282 7.52 -12.85 19.71
C HIS A 282 8.44 -12.91 18.48
N TYR A 283 9.55 -12.17 18.45
CA TYR A 283 10.44 -12.06 17.28
C TYR A 283 10.83 -13.41 16.68
N TYR A 284 11.30 -14.34 17.51
CA TYR A 284 11.76 -15.63 16.99
C TYR A 284 10.60 -16.48 16.47
N SER A 285 9.39 -16.40 17.04
CA SER A 285 8.21 -17.03 16.46
C SER A 285 8.03 -16.60 14.99
N TYR A 286 8.16 -15.30 14.72
CA TYR A 286 8.07 -14.77 13.35
C TYR A 286 9.25 -15.14 12.46
N VAL A 287 10.48 -15.17 12.99
CA VAL A 287 11.67 -15.59 12.23
C VAL A 287 11.53 -17.05 11.80
N TYR A 288 11.15 -17.96 12.70
CA TYR A 288 10.93 -19.36 12.34
C TYR A 288 9.80 -19.49 11.31
N THR A 289 8.69 -18.76 11.45
CA THR A 289 7.63 -18.75 10.44
C THR A 289 8.13 -18.32 9.06
N GLY A 290 8.89 -17.21 8.99
CA GLY A 290 9.50 -16.77 7.72
C GLY A 290 10.45 -17.82 7.14
N CYS A 291 11.27 -18.47 7.97
CA CYS A 291 12.14 -19.55 7.51
C CYS A 291 11.35 -20.73 6.95
N ILE A 292 10.29 -21.18 7.63
CA ILE A 292 9.45 -22.31 7.16
C ILE A 292 8.86 -21.98 5.77
N LEU A 293 8.32 -20.78 5.61
CA LEU A 293 7.75 -20.33 4.33
C LEU A 293 8.82 -20.28 3.23
N HIS A 294 9.98 -19.69 3.50
CA HIS A 294 11.07 -19.57 2.51
C HIS A 294 11.64 -20.94 2.15
N GLN A 295 11.95 -21.78 3.13
CA GLN A 295 12.46 -23.14 2.92
C GLN A 295 11.50 -23.99 2.07
N THR A 296 10.20 -23.94 2.40
CA THR A 296 9.16 -24.64 1.65
C THR A 296 9.10 -24.12 0.21
N LYS A 297 9.11 -22.79 0.02
CA LYS A 297 9.16 -22.20 -1.32
C LYS A 297 10.39 -22.68 -2.12
N LYS A 298 11.58 -22.76 -1.50
CA LYS A 298 12.81 -23.22 -2.17
C LYS A 298 12.72 -24.68 -2.62
N GLN A 299 12.12 -25.55 -1.81
CA GLN A 299 11.89 -26.95 -2.19
C GLN A 299 11.03 -27.04 -3.46
N TRP A 300 9.93 -26.29 -3.49
CA TRP A 300 8.98 -26.29 -4.61
C TRP A 300 9.56 -25.64 -5.87
N GLU A 301 10.28 -24.53 -5.73
CA GLU A 301 11.01 -23.87 -6.82
C GLU A 301 12.04 -24.82 -7.46
N ARG A 302 12.85 -25.51 -6.64
CA ARG A 302 13.86 -26.48 -7.13
C ARG A 302 13.21 -27.68 -7.83
N ALA A 303 12.00 -28.05 -7.42
CA ALA A 303 11.19 -29.07 -8.07
C ALA A 303 10.43 -28.57 -9.32
N LYS A 304 10.63 -27.30 -9.74
CA LYS A 304 9.98 -26.65 -10.89
C LYS A 304 8.48 -26.43 -10.75
N TYR A 305 7.99 -26.36 -9.51
CA TYR A 305 6.59 -26.05 -9.18
C TYR A 305 6.53 -24.81 -8.29
N ASP A 306 6.94 -23.64 -8.78
CA ASP A 306 7.02 -22.44 -7.94
C ASP A 306 5.66 -22.05 -7.33
N ILE A 307 5.61 -21.99 -6.00
CA ILE A 307 4.43 -21.62 -5.21
C ILE A 307 4.60 -20.23 -4.57
N SER A 308 5.60 -19.45 -4.96
CA SER A 308 5.82 -18.08 -4.47
C SER A 308 4.55 -17.23 -4.52
N ASN A 309 3.74 -17.42 -5.57
CA ASN A 309 2.48 -16.70 -5.79
C ASN A 309 1.22 -17.40 -5.27
N ARG A 310 1.35 -18.52 -4.54
CA ARG A 310 0.25 -19.38 -4.04
C ARG A 310 0.19 -19.35 -2.50
N PRO A 311 -0.29 -18.25 -1.89
CA PRO A 311 -0.23 -18.07 -0.44
C PRO A 311 -1.03 -19.14 0.31
N GLU A 312 -2.16 -19.60 -0.24
CA GLU A 312 -2.96 -20.68 0.32
C GLU A 312 -2.19 -22.00 0.45
N ILE A 313 -1.30 -22.29 -0.50
CA ILE A 313 -0.45 -23.49 -0.47
C ILE A 313 0.66 -23.32 0.55
N LEU A 314 1.31 -22.16 0.59
CA LEU A 314 2.33 -21.83 1.59
C LEU A 314 1.77 -21.96 3.02
N PHE A 315 0.56 -21.45 3.28
CA PHE A 315 -0.11 -21.55 4.58
C PHE A 315 -0.52 -22.98 4.90
N THR A 316 -0.99 -23.74 3.90
CA THR A 316 -1.30 -25.16 4.05
C THR A 316 -0.06 -25.92 4.52
N LEU A 317 1.06 -25.75 3.81
CA LEU A 317 2.32 -26.44 4.08
C LEU A 317 2.97 -26.01 5.40
N PHE A 318 2.81 -24.75 5.79
CA PHE A 318 3.17 -24.29 7.13
C PHE A 318 2.42 -25.08 8.22
N ASN A 319 1.11 -25.27 8.04
CA ASN A 319 0.28 -25.95 9.04
C ASN A 319 0.50 -27.47 9.09
N VAL A 320 0.66 -28.14 7.93
CA VAL A 320 0.87 -29.60 7.87
C VAL A 320 2.34 -30.00 8.10
N GLY A 321 3.28 -29.09 7.85
CA GLY A 321 4.71 -29.27 8.08
C GLY A 321 5.47 -29.89 6.90
N PHE A 322 6.80 -29.78 6.94
CA PHE A 322 7.71 -30.25 5.88
C PHE A 322 7.50 -31.70 5.40
N PRO A 323 7.21 -32.70 6.27
CA PRO A 323 7.02 -34.08 5.81
C PRO A 323 5.86 -34.26 4.82
N GLN A 324 4.89 -33.34 4.83
CA GLN A 324 3.72 -33.36 3.95
C GLN A 324 3.94 -32.50 2.69
N SER A 325 5.09 -31.83 2.59
CA SER A 325 5.44 -30.96 1.47
C SER A 325 5.94 -31.77 0.28
N ASN A 326 5.02 -32.12 -0.61
CA ASN A 326 5.29 -32.89 -1.82
C ASN A 326 5.05 -32.02 -3.07
N PRO A 327 6.11 -31.48 -3.71
CA PRO A 327 5.96 -30.66 -4.90
C PRO A 327 5.24 -31.36 -6.05
N GLY A 328 4.32 -30.65 -6.69
CA GLY A 328 3.55 -31.17 -7.81
C GLY A 328 2.82 -30.09 -8.60
N PRO A 329 2.25 -30.42 -9.77
CA PRO A 329 1.65 -29.43 -10.66
C PRO A 329 0.35 -28.82 -10.12
N ASN A 330 -0.40 -29.56 -9.31
CA ASN A 330 -1.74 -29.18 -8.86
C ASN A 330 -1.84 -29.25 -7.33
N PRO A 331 -1.11 -28.39 -6.60
CA PRO A 331 -1.24 -28.35 -5.15
C PRO A 331 -2.61 -27.82 -4.73
N GLU A 332 -3.15 -28.41 -3.66
CA GLU A 332 -4.47 -28.09 -3.12
C GLU A 332 -4.37 -27.32 -1.80
N CYS A 333 -5.29 -26.39 -1.60
CA CYS A 333 -5.43 -25.66 -0.34
C CYS A 333 -6.03 -26.59 0.73
N GLY A 334 -5.45 -26.60 1.93
CA GLY A 334 -5.87 -27.50 3.01
C GLY A 334 -5.32 -27.13 4.38
N GLY A 335 -4.95 -28.15 5.16
CA GLY A 335 -4.52 -28.03 6.55
C GLY A 335 -5.60 -28.44 7.54
N SER A 336 -5.36 -28.16 8.82
CA SER A 336 -6.31 -28.46 9.89
C SER A 336 -7.63 -27.73 9.67
N HIS A 337 -8.74 -28.43 9.96
CA HIS A 337 -10.06 -27.82 9.99
C HIS A 337 -10.19 -26.87 11.18
N ILE A 338 -10.75 -25.70 10.93
CA ILE A 338 -11.02 -24.67 11.93
C ILE A 338 -12.50 -24.29 11.79
N THR A 339 -13.27 -24.56 12.84
CA THR A 339 -14.67 -24.12 12.89
C THR A 339 -14.72 -22.67 13.37
N VAL A 340 -15.41 -21.80 12.66
CA VAL A 340 -15.67 -20.40 13.07
C VAL A 340 -17.13 -20.10 12.79
N ALA A 341 -17.89 -19.68 13.81
CA ALA A 341 -19.32 -19.38 13.69
C ALA A 341 -20.09 -20.47 12.92
N ASP A 342 -19.95 -21.73 13.36
CA ASP A 342 -20.60 -22.92 12.80
C ASP A 342 -20.24 -23.30 11.35
N LYS A 343 -19.26 -22.61 10.74
CA LYS A 343 -18.72 -22.95 9.43
C LYS A 343 -17.31 -23.50 9.56
N VAL A 344 -17.01 -24.53 8.76
CA VAL A 344 -15.70 -25.19 8.76
C VAL A 344 -14.84 -24.58 7.65
N TYR A 345 -13.65 -24.15 8.01
CA TYR A 345 -12.61 -23.65 7.11
C TYR A 345 -11.37 -24.52 7.20
N THR A 346 -10.51 -24.46 6.19
CA THR A 346 -9.15 -24.99 6.28
C THR A 346 -8.18 -23.88 6.69
N PHE A 347 -7.07 -24.24 7.32
CA PHE A 347 -6.03 -23.29 7.71
C PHE A 347 -5.53 -22.47 6.51
N GLY A 348 -5.27 -23.12 5.38
CA GLY A 348 -4.84 -22.46 4.15
C GLY A 348 -5.86 -21.43 3.63
N ALA A 349 -7.15 -21.74 3.72
CA ALA A 349 -8.22 -20.84 3.28
C ALA A 349 -8.32 -19.59 4.17
N ILE A 350 -8.25 -19.73 5.50
CA ILE A 350 -8.23 -18.58 6.41
C ILE A 350 -7.04 -17.65 6.11
N GLY A 351 -5.86 -18.22 5.91
CA GLY A 351 -4.68 -17.43 5.55
C GLY A 351 -4.86 -16.73 4.20
N PHE A 352 -5.42 -17.41 3.20
CA PHE A 352 -5.69 -16.84 1.87
C PHE A 352 -6.71 -15.71 1.90
N ASP A 353 -7.80 -15.91 2.62
CA ASP A 353 -8.85 -14.91 2.82
C ASP A 353 -8.26 -13.63 3.42
N PHE A 354 -7.48 -13.75 4.50
CA PHE A 354 -6.75 -12.61 5.05
C PHE A 354 -5.79 -12.00 4.02
N TYR A 355 -5.00 -12.84 3.35
CA TYR A 355 -3.98 -12.35 2.43
C TYR A 355 -4.59 -11.44 1.36
N TYR A 356 -5.76 -11.77 0.80
CA TYR A 356 -6.37 -10.97 -0.27
C TYR A 356 -7.53 -10.06 0.15
N SER A 357 -7.95 -10.03 1.42
CA SER A 357 -9.09 -9.19 1.84
C SER A 357 -8.80 -7.69 1.88
N GLY A 358 -7.53 -7.30 1.87
CA GLY A 358 -7.12 -5.91 2.13
C GLY A 358 -7.10 -5.53 3.61
N GLU A 359 -7.52 -6.42 4.52
CA GLU A 359 -7.37 -6.20 5.96
C GLU A 359 -5.90 -6.03 6.33
N LEU A 360 -5.64 -5.05 7.20
CA LEU A 360 -4.30 -4.64 7.64
C LEU A 360 -3.33 -4.33 6.48
N ALA A 361 -3.80 -4.02 5.27
CA ALA A 361 -2.92 -3.76 4.12
C ALA A 361 -2.09 -2.47 4.26
N LYS A 362 -2.52 -1.53 5.11
CA LYS A 362 -1.73 -0.34 5.44
C LYS A 362 -0.50 -0.71 6.28
N GLU A 363 -0.67 -1.63 7.21
CA GLU A 363 0.37 -2.08 8.14
C GLU A 363 1.24 -3.17 7.51
N PHE A 364 0.65 -4.07 6.73
CA PHE A 364 1.30 -5.19 6.05
C PHE A 364 0.90 -5.21 4.57
N PRO A 365 1.52 -4.35 3.75
CA PRO A 365 1.17 -4.18 2.35
C PRO A 365 1.61 -5.37 1.50
N TYR A 366 1.04 -5.45 0.30
CA TYR A 366 1.49 -6.37 -0.74
C TYR A 366 2.84 -5.91 -1.30
N LEU A 367 3.83 -6.79 -1.31
CA LEU A 367 5.13 -6.54 -1.92
C LEU A 367 5.16 -7.05 -3.36
N GLU A 368 5.85 -6.33 -4.24
CA GLU A 368 6.10 -6.75 -5.62
C GLU A 368 6.76 -8.13 -5.68
N LYS A 369 7.71 -8.37 -4.76
CA LYS A 369 8.33 -9.68 -4.54
C LYS A 369 8.02 -10.16 -3.14
N ARG A 370 7.36 -11.31 -3.06
CA ARG A 370 6.99 -11.94 -1.78
C ARG A 370 8.17 -12.61 -1.07
N PHE A 371 9.20 -12.93 -1.84
CA PHE A 371 10.46 -13.49 -1.36
C PHE A 371 11.61 -12.70 -1.98
N LYS A 372 12.63 -12.40 -1.18
CA LYS A 372 13.90 -11.87 -1.69
C LYS A 372 14.54 -12.93 -2.60
N SER A 373 15.08 -12.47 -3.73
CA SER A 373 15.70 -13.31 -4.77
C SER A 373 16.93 -14.04 -4.28
#